data_AF-A0A133VST6-F1
#
_entry.id   AF-A0A133VST6-F1
#
_cell.length_a   1.000
_cell.length_b   1.000
_cell.length_c   1.000
_cell.angle_alpha   90.00
_cell.angle_beta   90.00
_cell.angle_gamma   90.00
#
_symmetry.space_group_name_H-M   'P 1'
#
loop_
_entity.id
_entity.type
_entity.pdbx_description
1 polymer ?
#
loop_
_entity_poly.entity_id
_entity_poly.type
_entity_poly.pdbx_seq_one_letter_code
_entity_poly.pdbx_strand_id
1 'polypeptide(L)'
;MYLKKESAEAMGEEFRKKPKIAFEDVIEPLEVSKGSDLCTIFDSWWYSTELVESVKDLGHEGIRRLKSNKKLVIDGEKIKVRDSEETSDYEEVSITSGGMRKSI
;
A
#
# COMPACT_ATOMS: atom_id res chain seq x y z
N MET A 1 10.13 -14.03 0.72
CA MET A 1 9.58 -14.50 -0.58
C MET A 1 8.08 -14.77 -0.40
N TYR A 2 7.20 -14.40 -1.34
CA TYR A 2 5.76 -14.71 -1.20
C TYR A 2 5.45 -16.13 -1.64
N LEU A 3 4.87 -16.92 -0.74
CA LEU A 3 4.35 -18.25 -1.03
C LEU A 3 2.83 -18.19 -1.15
N LYS A 4 2.30 -18.90 -2.14
CA LYS A 4 0.86 -19.21 -2.17
C LYS A 4 0.55 -20.12 -0.98
N LYS A 5 -0.70 -20.08 -0.50
CA LYS A 5 -1.13 -20.84 0.68
C LYS A 5 -0.81 -22.34 0.57
N GLU A 6 -1.10 -22.95 -0.57
CA GLU A 6 -0.81 -24.36 -0.87
C GLU A 6 0.70 -24.68 -0.80
N SER A 7 1.53 -23.77 -1.31
CA SER A 7 2.99 -23.92 -1.28
C SER A 7 3.54 -23.76 0.13
N ALA A 8 3.01 -22.82 0.91
CA ALA A 8 3.40 -22.63 2.31
C ALA A 8 3.06 -23.90 3.12
N GLU A 9 1.85 -24.44 2.93
CA GLU A 9 1.42 -25.69 3.57
C GLU A 9 2.30 -26.89 3.18
N ALA A 10 2.61 -27.05 1.89
CA ALA A 10 3.48 -28.12 1.41
C ALA A 10 4.92 -28.02 1.94
N MET A 11 5.38 -26.81 2.29
CA MET A 11 6.70 -26.55 2.86
C MET A 11 6.70 -26.53 4.40
N GLY A 12 5.54 -26.69 5.06
CA GLY A 12 5.42 -26.58 6.51
C GLY A 12 5.61 -25.15 7.05
N GLU A 13 5.43 -24.13 6.20
CA GLU A 13 5.56 -22.71 6.56
C GLU A 13 4.19 -22.06 6.82
N GLU A 14 4.16 -21.03 7.67
CA GLU A 14 2.96 -20.22 7.88
C GLU A 14 2.66 -19.37 6.63
N PHE A 15 1.41 -19.39 6.17
CA PHE A 15 0.99 -18.48 5.10
C PHE A 15 0.97 -17.02 5.59
N ARG A 16 1.88 -16.21 5.04
CA ARG A 16 1.91 -14.76 5.30
C ARG A 16 1.35 -13.98 4.11
N LYS A 17 0.50 -12.98 4.39
CA LYS A 17 -0.01 -12.07 3.36
C LYS A 17 1.11 -11.17 2.85
N LYS A 18 1.02 -10.73 1.59
CA LYS A 18 2.00 -9.82 0.97
C LYS A 18 2.28 -8.55 1.79
N PRO A 19 1.28 -7.80 2.29
CA PRO A 19 1.55 -6.60 3.11
C PRO A 19 2.29 -6.94 4.42
N LYS A 20 1.96 -8.06 5.06
CA LYS A 20 2.64 -8.54 6.28
C LYS A 20 4.11 -8.81 6.00
N ILE A 21 4.41 -9.52 4.91
CA ILE A 21 5.79 -9.76 4.45
C ILE A 21 6.52 -8.44 4.15
N ALA A 22 5.87 -7.50 3.47
CA ALA A 22 6.50 -6.20 3.18
C ALA A 22 6.82 -5.42 4.45
N PHE A 23 5.96 -5.48 5.46
CA PHE A 23 6.22 -4.85 6.75
C PHE A 23 7.37 -5.53 7.49
N GLU A 24 7.20 -6.81 7.86
CA GLU A 24 8.12 -7.55 8.73
C GLU A 24 9.51 -7.76 8.11
N ASP A 25 9.55 -8.11 6.82
CA ASP A 25 10.81 -8.51 6.18
C ASP A 25 11.55 -7.31 5.56
N VAL A 26 10.89 -6.15 5.36
CA VAL A 26 11.48 -5.02 4.62
C VAL A 26 11.41 -3.70 5.38
N ILE A 27 10.27 -3.32 5.97
CA ILE A 27 10.11 -1.97 6.57
C ILE A 27 10.57 -1.95 8.01
N GLU A 28 10.08 -2.88 8.82
CA GLU A 28 10.37 -2.97 10.26
C GLU A 28 11.88 -3.05 10.56
N PRO A 29 12.70 -3.77 9.78
CA PRO A 29 14.15 -3.83 10.03
C PRO A 29 14.91 -2.55 9.63
N LEU A 30 14.27 -1.58 8.98
CA LEU A 30 14.93 -0.34 8.58
C LEU A 30 15.03 0.60 9.78
N GLU A 31 16.12 0.49 10.51
CA GLU A 31 16.51 1.49 11.51
C GLU A 31 17.09 2.73 10.82
N VAL A 32 16.51 3.90 11.08
CA VAL A 32 17.11 5.18 10.67
C VAL A 32 17.91 5.80 11.81
N SER A 33 19.04 6.40 11.44
CA SER A 33 19.88 7.14 12.38
C SER A 33 19.12 8.34 12.94
N LYS A 34 19.44 8.71 14.18
CA LYS A 34 18.83 9.85 14.85
C LYS A 34 19.01 11.14 14.02
N GLY A 35 17.91 11.77 13.64
CA GLY A 35 17.89 12.99 12.82
C GLY A 35 17.69 12.74 11.32
N SER A 36 17.42 11.50 10.90
CA SER A 36 17.00 11.17 9.54
C SER A 36 15.54 10.76 9.52
N ASP A 37 14.81 11.20 8.49
CA ASP A 37 13.41 10.80 8.27
C ASP A 37 13.34 9.65 7.27
N LEU A 38 12.58 8.59 7.61
CA LEU A 38 12.30 7.49 6.68
C LEU A 38 10.95 7.71 6.03
N CYS A 39 10.96 7.89 4.70
CA CYS A 39 9.75 7.91 3.89
C CYS A 39 9.59 6.58 3.16
N THR A 40 8.48 5.89 3.41
CA THR A 40 8.19 4.64 2.71
C THR A 40 7.16 4.86 1.62
N ILE A 41 7.50 4.46 0.39
CA ILE A 41 6.67 4.66 -0.81
C ILE A 41 6.14 3.32 -1.30
N PHE A 42 4.81 3.19 -1.42
CA PHE A 42 4.18 1.94 -1.85
C PHE A 42 3.29 2.11 -3.08
N ASP A 43 3.36 1.12 -3.98
CA ASP A 43 2.36 0.96 -5.03
C ASP A 43 1.00 0.60 -4.43
N SER A 44 -0.07 1.02 -5.11
CA SER A 44 -1.47 0.65 -4.84
C SER A 44 -1.72 -0.85 -4.61
N TRP A 45 -0.91 -1.74 -5.18
CA TRP A 45 -1.01 -3.18 -4.98
C TRP A 45 -0.65 -3.61 -3.54
N TRP A 46 0.24 -2.86 -2.89
CA TRP A 46 0.71 -3.14 -1.53
C TRP A 46 -0.14 -2.45 -0.46
N TYR A 47 -1.02 -1.53 -0.86
CA TYR A 47 -1.88 -0.82 0.06
C TYR A 47 -2.80 -1.78 0.84
N SER A 48 -2.67 -1.76 2.16
CA SER A 48 -3.69 -2.19 3.13
C SER A 48 -3.74 -1.19 4.28
N THR A 49 -4.91 -1.04 4.92
CA THR A 49 -5.04 -0.20 6.11
C THR A 49 -4.06 -0.63 7.20
N GLU A 50 -3.98 -1.95 7.44
CA GLU A 50 -3.04 -2.56 8.39
C GLU A 50 -1.58 -2.13 8.13
N LEU A 51 -1.11 -2.18 6.87
CA LEU A 51 0.27 -1.79 6.54
C LEU A 51 0.52 -0.30 6.81
N VAL A 52 -0.47 0.55 6.48
CA VAL A 52 -0.35 2.00 6.69
C VAL A 52 -0.28 2.33 8.18
N GLU A 53 -1.08 1.66 9.00
CA GLU A 53 -1.05 1.82 10.46
C GLU A 53 0.28 1.36 11.03
N SER A 54 0.77 0.18 10.66
CA SER A 54 2.05 -0.33 11.16
C SER A 54 3.25 0.55 10.78
N VAL A 55 3.26 1.13 9.57
CA VAL A 55 4.32 2.08 9.14
C VAL A 55 4.27 3.36 9.97
N LYS A 56 3.07 3.86 10.29
CA LYS A 56 2.89 5.05 11.14
C LYS A 56 3.33 4.79 12.57
N ASP A 57 3.07 3.59 13.10
CA ASP A 57 3.45 3.21 14.47
C ASP A 57 4.99 3.18 14.65
N LEU A 58 5.74 2.94 13.57
CA LEU A 58 7.20 3.08 13.54
C LEU A 58 7.67 4.54 13.48
N GLY A 59 6.76 5.51 13.36
CA GLY A 59 7.09 6.93 13.20
C GLY A 59 7.56 7.30 11.79
N HIS A 60 7.37 6.43 10.80
CA HIS A 60 7.78 6.68 9.42
C HIS A 60 6.69 7.45 8.65
N GLU A 61 7.10 8.34 7.75
CA GLU A 61 6.17 8.93 6.79
C GLU A 61 5.87 7.95 5.65
N GLY A 62 4.64 7.98 5.13
CA GLY A 62 4.18 7.04 4.10
C GLY A 62 3.49 7.73 2.93
N ILE A 63 4.11 7.69 1.75
CA ILE A 63 3.49 8.12 0.49
C ILE A 63 2.95 6.89 -0.25
N ARG A 64 1.74 7.00 -0.81
CA ARG A 64 1.06 5.86 -1.43
C ARG A 64 0.28 6.24 -2.65
N ARG A 65 0.34 5.40 -3.68
CA ARG A 65 -0.60 5.47 -4.80
C ARG A 65 -1.88 4.74 -4.42
N LEU A 66 -3.03 5.41 -4.50
CA LEU A 66 -4.33 4.75 -4.36
C LEU A 66 -4.88 4.40 -5.74
N LYS A 67 -5.66 3.32 -5.83
CA LYS A 67 -6.39 3.07 -7.08
C LYS A 67 -7.58 4.01 -7.20
N SER A 68 -7.81 4.53 -8.39
CA SER A 68 -8.96 5.39 -8.74
C SER A 68 -10.32 4.80 -8.32
N ASN A 69 -10.47 3.47 -8.37
CA ASN A 69 -11.69 2.77 -8.00
C ASN A 69 -11.80 2.38 -6.51
N LYS A 70 -10.77 2.66 -5.70
CA LYS A 70 -10.78 2.40 -4.26
C LYS A 70 -11.85 3.28 -3.60
N LYS A 71 -12.57 2.73 -2.62
CA LYS A 71 -13.54 3.48 -1.81
C LYS A 71 -12.85 4.04 -0.58
N LEU A 72 -13.01 5.33 -0.36
CA LEU A 72 -12.67 6.06 0.85
C LEU A 72 -13.93 6.24 1.69
N VAL A 73 -13.76 6.41 3.00
CA VAL A 73 -14.82 6.88 3.88
C VAL A 73 -14.44 8.30 4.29
N ILE A 74 -15.19 9.28 3.82
CA ILE A 74 -14.99 10.71 4.12
C ILE A 74 -16.30 11.18 4.76
N ASP A 75 -16.23 11.71 5.97
CA ASP A 75 -17.41 12.16 6.74
C ASP A 75 -18.54 11.11 6.84
N GLY A 76 -18.17 9.83 6.88
CA GLY A 76 -19.11 8.70 6.95
C GLY A 76 -19.66 8.24 5.59
N GLU A 77 -19.38 8.97 4.50
CA GLU A 77 -19.79 8.61 3.15
C GLU A 77 -18.74 7.81 2.39
N LYS A 78 -19.20 6.82 1.61
CA LYS A 78 -18.32 5.97 0.80
C LYS A 78 -18.15 6.54 -0.60
N ILE A 79 -17.05 7.27 -0.83
CA ILE A 79 -16.74 7.92 -2.10
C ILE A 79 -15.58 7.18 -2.77
N LYS A 80 -15.56 7.07 -4.11
CA LYS A 80 -14.38 6.53 -4.79
C LYS A 80 -13.30 7.61 -4.86
N VAL A 81 -12.03 7.21 -4.87
CA VAL A 81 -10.89 8.14 -4.99
C VAL A 81 -11.09 9.12 -6.14
N ARG A 82 -11.41 8.62 -7.35
CA ARG A 82 -11.63 9.48 -8.53
C ARG A 82 -12.81 10.46 -8.44
N ASP A 83 -13.73 10.23 -7.50
CA ASP A 83 -14.98 10.98 -7.35
C ASP A 83 -14.89 11.93 -6.12
N SER A 84 -13.73 12.03 -5.45
CA SER A 84 -13.53 12.80 -4.21
C SER A 84 -12.86 14.14 -4.47
N GLU A 85 -13.45 15.23 -3.97
CA GLU A 85 -12.88 16.59 -4.07
C GLU A 85 -11.64 16.79 -3.20
N GLU A 86 -11.45 15.98 -2.15
CA GLU A 86 -10.22 15.92 -1.35
C GLU A 86 -9.02 15.33 -2.11
N THR A 87 -9.24 14.87 -3.35
CA THR A 87 -8.15 14.43 -4.22
C THR A 87 -7.60 15.53 -5.14
N SER A 88 -7.96 16.80 -4.90
CA SER A 88 -7.46 17.94 -5.67
C SER A 88 -5.92 18.06 -5.68
N ASP A 89 -5.25 17.58 -4.62
CA ASP A 89 -3.78 17.52 -4.52
C ASP A 89 -3.16 16.27 -5.20
N TYR A 90 -3.96 15.39 -5.80
CA TYR A 90 -3.50 14.13 -6.40
C TYR A 90 -3.44 14.27 -7.93
N GLU A 91 -2.32 13.86 -8.52
CA GLU A 91 -2.20 13.75 -9.97
C GLU A 91 -2.78 12.41 -10.47
N GLU A 92 -3.72 12.46 -11.41
CA GLU A 92 -4.20 11.25 -12.09
C GLU A 92 -3.09 10.68 -12.99
N VAL A 93 -2.63 9.48 -12.66
CA VAL A 93 -1.70 8.72 -13.50
C VAL A 93 -2.49 7.69 -14.29
N SER A 94 -2.31 7.67 -15.61
CA SER A 94 -2.93 6.66 -16.48
C SER A 94 -1.88 5.93 -17.30
N ILE A 95 -2.05 4.61 -17.44
CA ILE A 95 -1.21 3.78 -18.31
C ILE A 95 -2.01 3.21 -19.47
N THR A 96 -1.37 3.06 -20.62
CA THR A 96 -1.94 2.36 -21.77
C THR A 96 -1.41 0.94 -21.80
N SER A 97 -2.31 -0.05 -21.77
CA SER A 97 -1.97 -1.46 -21.85
C SER A 97 -2.88 -2.16 -22.86
N GLY A 98 -2.29 -2.80 -23.87
CA GLY A 98 -3.05 -3.45 -24.96
C GLY A 98 -3.93 -2.49 -25.76
N GLY A 99 -3.55 -1.22 -25.89
CA GLY A 99 -4.34 -0.19 -26.59
C GLY A 99 -5.48 0.42 -25.77
N MET A 100 -5.74 -0.06 -24.56
CA MET A 100 -6.71 0.54 -23.63
C MET A 100 -6.01 1.42 -22.59
N ARG A 101 -6.51 2.64 -22.43
CA ARG A 101 -6.11 3.55 -21.34
C ARG A 101 -6.78 3.12 -20.04
N LYS A 102 -5.99 2.94 -18.98
CA LYS A 102 -6.47 2.64 -17.63
C LYS A 102 -5.91 3.69 -16.67
N SER A 103 -6.80 4.45 -16.03
CA SER A 103 -6.44 5.31 -14.91
C SER A 103 -6.11 4.42 -13.72
N ILE A 104 -4.96 4.66 -13.10
CA ILE A 104 -4.47 3.84 -11.99
C ILE A 104 -4.99 4.44 -10.70
#